data_AF-A0A830F4L9-F1
#
_entry.id   AF-A0A830F4L9-F1
#
_cell.length_a   1.000
_cell.length_b   1.000
_cell.length_c   1.000
_cell.angle_alpha   90.00
_cell.angle_beta   90.00
_cell.angle_gamma   90.00
#
_symmetry.space_group_name_H-M   'P 1'
#
loop_
_entity.id
_entity.type
_entity.pdbx_description
1 polymer ?
#
loop_
_entity_poly.entity_id
_entity_poly.type
_entity_poly.pdbx_seq_one_letter_code
_entity_poly.pdbx_strand_id
1 'polypeptide(L)'
;MSDETDTERSRDESTDESLESASENREGSGPPGLPYPVAYRNTVWTLPSNQMVIRRYTGLEWFEKTLEEGELYFGPAESYADDDPDEGQVTEAVRSRERAQSAGEQPTLQDGSEMNLSAGMERFRQNTQSQYFLSCWRLGTDETPNHWEKFGTGKLGVAMETTVGQLWRHLHSDAEVHMGMVRYIDRERDTIPNSPPETYFFKGLDYSWENEFRLALVGGGNPIVDIRDDPDEEFPVPDYDEKEFASFESDAVINRVLVEPGASDAEMRQVEEILTDHSIEADVERSRLEKDAEWCPSKIVYGNQNLRTSEEELDQRLKSEIESTDWSTYSTVDWVQIVPLWAKDGDEIVGSHFEVHRYQSDEDIPDPEEYGHTRLRQFRRVSRFEDGEHVLTWDFDSEEK
;
A
#
# COMPACT_ATOMS: atom_id res chain seq x y z
N MET A 1 -36.10 43.59 54.89
CA MET A 1 -36.86 44.82 54.63
C MET A 1 -36.11 45.54 53.54
N SER A 2 -36.44 45.48 52.26
CA SER A 2 -37.62 45.06 51.48
C SER A 2 -37.14 45.11 50.01
N ASP A 3 -37.40 44.11 49.16
CA ASP A 3 -38.52 44.05 48.19
C ASP A 3 -38.84 45.41 47.56
N GLU A 4 -39.03 45.63 46.26
CA GLU A 4 -39.17 44.89 44.99
C GLU A 4 -38.96 46.02 43.92
N THR A 5 -38.65 45.81 42.64
CA THR A 5 -39.60 45.34 41.63
C THR A 5 -38.91 45.09 40.30
N ASP A 6 -39.29 43.96 39.72
CA ASP A 6 -39.22 43.56 38.32
C ASP A 6 -39.79 44.57 37.33
N THR A 7 -39.25 44.53 36.10
CA THR A 7 -40.04 44.69 34.89
C THR A 7 -39.47 43.77 33.81
N GLU A 8 -40.19 42.68 33.56
CA GLU A 8 -40.03 41.82 32.39
C GLU A 8 -40.26 42.58 31.09
N ARG A 9 -39.47 42.25 30.05
CA ARG A 9 -40.00 42.11 28.69
C ARG A 9 -39.15 41.15 27.86
N SER A 10 -39.81 40.07 27.49
CA SER A 10 -39.43 38.96 26.61
C SER A 10 -38.86 39.35 25.23
N ARG A 11 -37.91 38.55 24.75
CA ARG A 11 -37.90 38.06 23.35
C ARG A 11 -37.04 36.80 23.22
N ASP A 12 -37.62 35.80 22.55
CA ASP A 12 -37.02 34.53 22.11
C ASP A 12 -35.69 34.73 21.36
N GLU A 13 -34.77 33.76 21.46
CA GLU A 13 -34.45 32.83 20.36
C GLU A 13 -33.17 32.03 20.68
N SER A 14 -33.26 30.70 20.53
CA SER A 14 -32.20 29.71 20.29
C SER A 14 -30.92 29.78 21.14
N THR A 15 -30.85 28.92 22.16
CA THR A 15 -29.56 28.40 22.65
C THR A 15 -28.93 27.54 21.56
N ASP A 16 -27.88 28.07 20.97
CA ASP A 16 -26.94 27.40 20.09
C ASP A 16 -26.11 26.42 20.94
N GLU A 17 -26.63 25.19 21.09
CA GLU A 17 -25.82 24.02 21.43
C GLU A 17 -25.04 23.61 20.18
N SER A 18 -23.93 24.27 19.90
CA SER A 18 -22.94 23.76 18.97
C SER A 18 -21.56 24.29 19.31
N LEU A 19 -20.55 23.45 19.09
CA LEU A 19 -19.10 23.68 19.27
C LEU A 19 -18.46 23.23 20.61
N GLU A 20 -18.86 22.08 21.11
CA GLU A 20 -17.93 21.15 21.77
C GLU A 20 -18.17 19.73 21.24
N SER A 21 -17.67 19.44 20.04
CA SER A 21 -17.49 18.06 19.57
C SER A 21 -16.01 17.83 19.30
N ALA A 22 -15.35 17.40 20.38
CA ALA A 22 -14.13 16.62 20.45
C ALA A 22 -13.61 16.08 19.11
N SER A 23 -12.41 16.54 18.74
CA SER A 23 -11.45 15.81 17.95
C SER A 23 -11.01 14.55 18.72
N GLU A 24 -11.84 13.52 18.75
CA GLU A 24 -11.39 12.18 19.12
C GLU A 24 -10.76 11.51 17.89
N ASN A 25 -9.48 11.80 17.71
CA ASN A 25 -8.54 10.91 17.04
C ASN A 25 -8.46 9.63 17.89
N ARG A 26 -9.26 8.61 17.54
CA ARG A 26 -8.88 7.24 17.86
C ARG A 26 -7.83 6.83 16.83
N GLU A 27 -6.58 7.15 17.16
CA GLU A 27 -5.40 6.49 16.61
C GLU A 27 -5.61 4.98 16.71
N GLY A 28 -5.38 4.26 15.62
CA GLY A 28 -5.26 2.81 15.66
C GLY A 28 -3.99 2.47 16.44
N SER A 29 -4.08 2.40 17.76
CA SER A 29 -2.97 1.98 18.61
C SER A 29 -2.74 0.48 18.44
N GLY A 30 -2.05 0.11 17.35
CA GLY A 30 -1.37 -1.18 17.24
C GLY A 30 -0.34 -1.31 18.38
N PRO A 31 -0.04 -2.53 18.83
CA PRO A 31 1.08 -2.72 19.75
C PRO A 31 2.37 -2.21 19.08
N PRO A 32 3.29 -1.58 19.82
CA PRO A 32 4.58 -1.15 19.29
C PRO A 32 5.28 -2.31 18.56
N GLY A 33 5.81 -2.03 17.36
CA GLY A 33 6.59 -2.97 16.55
C GLY A 33 5.83 -3.75 15.47
N LEU A 34 4.49 -3.76 15.47
CA LEU A 34 3.74 -4.26 14.31
C LEU A 34 3.57 -3.16 13.27
N PRO A 35 3.70 -3.47 11.97
CA PRO A 35 3.35 -2.52 10.93
C PRO A 35 1.90 -2.05 11.04
N TYR A 36 1.61 -0.89 10.46
CA TYR A 36 0.30 -0.27 10.43
C TYR A 36 -0.28 -0.35 9.02
N PRO A 37 -1.55 -0.77 8.86
CA PRO A 37 -2.21 -0.68 7.57
C PRO A 37 -2.36 0.80 7.25
N VAL A 38 -2.02 1.22 6.04
CA VAL A 38 -2.46 2.55 5.59
C VAL A 38 -3.95 2.47 5.27
N ALA A 39 -4.78 2.80 6.26
CA ALA A 39 -6.23 2.81 6.16
C ALA A 39 -6.79 4.13 6.75
N TYR A 40 -7.43 4.97 5.94
CA TYR A 40 -7.85 6.31 6.35
C TYR A 40 -9.35 6.39 6.67
N ARG A 41 -9.75 7.22 7.65
CA ARG A 41 -11.16 7.36 8.13
C ARG A 41 -12.17 7.74 7.04
N ASN A 42 -11.70 8.38 5.96
CA ASN A 42 -12.51 8.83 4.81
C ASN A 42 -12.00 8.30 3.44
N THR A 43 -10.95 7.48 3.45
CA THR A 43 -10.40 6.76 2.30
C THR A 43 -9.78 5.47 2.82
N VAL A 44 -10.63 4.53 3.24
CA VAL A 44 -10.17 3.22 3.70
C VAL A 44 -9.62 2.47 2.49
N TRP A 45 -8.30 2.56 2.29
CA TRP A 45 -7.60 1.72 1.34
C TRP A 45 -7.54 0.30 1.86
N THR A 46 -7.51 -0.61 0.91
CA THR A 46 -7.59 -2.04 1.16
C THR A 46 -6.17 -2.57 1.26
N LEU A 47 -5.81 -3.21 2.37
CA LEU A 47 -4.71 -4.17 2.31
C LEU A 47 -5.17 -5.34 1.43
N PRO A 48 -4.28 -5.93 0.61
CA PRO A 48 -4.59 -7.20 0.00
C PRO A 48 -4.84 -8.25 1.10
N SER A 49 -5.41 -9.37 0.73
CA SER A 49 -5.48 -10.56 1.56
C SER A 49 -4.12 -10.91 2.17
N ASN A 50 -4.14 -11.44 3.41
CA ASN A 50 -2.96 -12.06 4.02
C ASN A 50 -2.35 -13.17 3.15
N GLN A 51 -3.16 -13.79 2.30
CA GLN A 51 -2.75 -14.86 1.37
C GLN A 51 -2.15 -14.31 0.07
N MET A 52 -2.23 -13.01 -0.20
CA MET A 52 -1.68 -12.45 -1.42
C MET A 52 -0.16 -12.59 -1.43
N VAL A 53 0.36 -13.14 -2.52
CA VAL A 53 1.81 -13.28 -2.72
C VAL A 53 2.39 -11.94 -3.14
N ILE A 54 3.57 -11.64 -2.60
CA ILE A 54 4.38 -10.49 -2.95
C ILE A 54 5.82 -10.94 -3.25
N ARG A 55 6.48 -10.23 -4.16
CA ARG A 55 7.85 -10.53 -4.58
C ARG A 55 8.76 -9.32 -4.54
N ARG A 56 9.97 -9.47 -4.00
CA ARG A 56 11.00 -8.44 -4.07
C ARG A 56 12.11 -8.89 -4.99
N TYR A 57 12.19 -8.22 -6.14
CA TYR A 57 13.25 -8.41 -7.13
C TYR A 57 14.48 -7.62 -6.69
N THR A 58 15.66 -8.22 -6.80
CA THR A 58 16.93 -7.59 -6.48
C THR A 58 18.09 -8.31 -7.16
N GLY A 59 19.30 -7.80 -7.01
CA GLY A 59 20.52 -8.50 -7.39
C GLY A 59 21.01 -9.45 -6.29
N LEU A 60 21.69 -10.54 -6.67
CA LEU A 60 22.21 -11.53 -5.74
C LEU A 60 23.04 -10.93 -4.60
N GLU A 61 23.90 -9.94 -4.91
CA GLU A 61 24.77 -9.28 -3.92
C GLU A 61 23.95 -8.57 -2.81
N TRP A 62 22.80 -7.99 -3.16
CA TRP A 62 21.89 -7.35 -2.19
C TRP A 62 21.01 -8.34 -1.47
N PHE A 63 20.64 -9.44 -2.13
CA PHE A 63 19.92 -10.54 -1.53
C PHE A 63 20.76 -11.21 -0.42
N GLU A 64 21.99 -11.59 -0.73
CA GLU A 64 22.93 -12.19 0.24
C GLU A 64 23.12 -11.26 1.44
N LYS A 65 23.38 -9.97 1.18
CA LYS A 65 23.50 -8.97 2.24
C LYS A 65 22.24 -8.87 3.12
N THR A 66 21.05 -8.90 2.53
CA THR A 66 19.77 -8.87 3.26
C THR A 66 19.66 -10.08 4.22
N LEU A 67 20.15 -11.26 3.81
CA LEU A 67 20.13 -12.46 4.65
C LEU A 67 21.21 -12.45 5.73
N GLU A 68 22.41 -11.94 5.41
CA GLU A 68 23.50 -11.76 6.37
C GLU A 68 23.13 -10.80 7.50
N GLU A 69 22.48 -9.71 7.16
CA GLU A 69 22.06 -8.68 8.13
C GLU A 69 20.76 -9.08 8.84
N GLY A 70 19.91 -9.89 8.21
CA GLY A 70 18.56 -10.20 8.72
C GLY A 70 17.64 -8.98 8.67
N GLU A 71 17.94 -8.04 7.77
CA GLU A 71 17.35 -6.71 7.71
C GLU A 71 16.92 -6.35 6.29
N LEU A 72 15.69 -5.88 6.17
CA LEU A 72 15.14 -5.37 4.93
C LEU A 72 15.59 -3.92 4.73
N TYR A 73 16.30 -3.66 3.64
CA TYR A 73 16.66 -2.29 3.23
C TYR A 73 15.44 -1.45 2.83
N PHE A 74 15.41 -0.19 3.28
CA PHE A 74 14.49 0.85 2.82
C PHE A 74 15.28 2.04 2.27
N GLY A 75 14.99 2.43 1.03
CA GLY A 75 15.64 3.57 0.37
C GLY A 75 14.91 4.88 0.66
N PRO A 76 15.61 6.02 0.80
CA PRO A 76 14.97 7.30 1.07
C PRO A 76 14.05 7.68 -0.09
N ALA A 77 12.87 8.21 0.21
CA ALA A 77 11.86 8.52 -0.80
C ALA A 77 12.37 9.56 -1.83
N GLU A 78 13.26 10.45 -1.41
CA GLU A 78 13.93 11.41 -2.31
C GLU A 78 14.74 10.73 -3.43
N SER A 79 15.29 9.53 -3.19
CA SER A 79 16.08 8.80 -4.21
C SER A 79 15.25 8.32 -5.40
N TYR A 80 13.93 8.29 -5.28
CA TYR A 80 13.03 7.87 -6.33
C TYR A 80 12.71 9.00 -7.32
N ALA A 81 13.03 10.26 -6.98
CA ALA A 81 12.65 11.43 -7.79
C ALA A 81 13.26 11.45 -9.21
N ASP A 82 14.40 10.78 -9.42
CA ASP A 82 15.02 10.67 -10.75
C ASP A 82 14.24 9.72 -11.68
N ASP A 83 13.68 8.64 -11.12
CA ASP A 83 12.90 7.64 -11.86
C ASP A 83 11.41 7.98 -11.91
N ASP A 84 10.87 8.54 -10.83
CA ASP A 84 9.51 9.05 -10.71
C ASP A 84 9.50 10.43 -10.01
N PRO A 85 9.56 11.54 -10.77
CA PRO A 85 9.55 12.90 -10.23
C PRO A 85 8.32 13.25 -9.40
N ASP A 86 7.27 12.45 -9.53
CA ASP A 86 5.97 12.64 -8.90
C ASP A 86 5.78 11.76 -7.65
N GLU A 87 6.81 10.99 -7.25
CA GLU A 87 6.80 10.13 -6.07
C GLU A 87 6.58 10.94 -4.79
N GLY A 88 5.59 10.53 -3.99
CA GLY A 88 5.15 11.27 -2.80
C GLY A 88 4.48 12.63 -3.08
N GLN A 89 4.31 13.04 -4.34
CA GLN A 89 3.72 14.33 -4.71
C GLN A 89 2.22 14.25 -4.91
N VAL A 90 1.53 15.33 -4.53
CA VAL A 90 0.08 15.47 -4.75
C VAL A 90 -0.26 15.77 -6.21
N THR A 91 -1.50 15.48 -6.61
CA THR A 91 -2.01 15.79 -7.96
C THR A 91 -2.28 17.28 -8.15
N GLU A 92 -2.38 17.73 -9.40
CA GLU A 92 -2.72 19.13 -9.69
C GLU A 92 -4.14 19.49 -9.21
N ALA A 93 -5.07 18.52 -9.20
CA ALA A 93 -6.39 18.72 -8.60
C ALA A 93 -6.30 19.07 -7.11
N VAL A 94 -5.41 18.40 -6.35
CA VAL A 94 -5.16 18.71 -4.93
C VAL A 94 -4.51 20.08 -4.80
N ARG A 95 -3.46 20.39 -5.56
CA ARG A 95 -2.78 21.70 -5.53
C ARG A 95 -3.74 22.84 -5.87
N SER A 96 -4.56 22.68 -6.89
CA SER A 96 -5.57 23.66 -7.29
C SER A 96 -6.61 23.89 -6.18
N ARG A 97 -7.06 22.83 -5.49
CA ARG A 97 -7.95 22.95 -4.34
C ARG A 97 -7.29 23.71 -3.18
N GLU A 98 -6.04 23.41 -2.87
CA GLU A 98 -5.28 24.08 -1.80
C GLU A 98 -5.06 25.57 -2.11
N ARG A 99 -4.72 25.90 -3.36
CA ARG A 99 -4.62 27.29 -3.83
C ARG A 99 -5.97 28.01 -3.74
N ALA A 100 -7.06 27.36 -4.15
CA ALA A 100 -8.41 27.94 -4.08
C ALA A 100 -8.85 28.19 -2.63
N GLN A 101 -8.57 27.26 -1.71
CA GLN A 101 -8.78 27.44 -0.27
C GLN A 101 -7.92 28.57 0.31
N SER A 102 -6.77 28.85 -0.33
CA SER A 102 -5.84 29.90 0.07
C SER A 102 -6.03 31.23 -0.68
N ALA A 103 -7.03 31.37 -1.56
CA ALA A 103 -7.21 32.57 -2.40
C ALA A 103 -7.97 33.74 -1.70
N GLY A 104 -8.31 33.59 -0.41
CA GLY A 104 -8.98 34.63 0.40
C GLY A 104 -8.01 35.61 1.07
N GLU A 105 -8.54 36.55 1.88
CA GLU A 105 -7.71 37.37 2.77
C GLU A 105 -6.98 36.46 3.77
N GLN A 106 -5.65 36.41 3.65
CA GLN A 106 -4.82 35.60 4.53
C GLN A 106 -4.57 36.34 5.85
N PRO A 107 -4.74 35.68 7.00
CA PRO A 107 -4.41 36.27 8.28
C PRO A 107 -2.90 36.55 8.35
N THR A 108 -2.54 37.72 8.87
CA THR A 108 -1.16 38.06 9.21
C THR A 108 -0.78 37.38 10.54
N LEU A 109 0.38 36.76 10.60
CA LEU A 109 0.92 36.18 11.83
C LEU A 109 1.36 37.29 12.81
N GLN A 110 1.63 36.91 14.07
CA GLN A 110 2.00 37.86 15.12
C GLN A 110 3.31 38.62 14.83
N ASP A 111 4.20 38.06 14.01
CA ASP A 111 5.46 38.66 13.58
C ASP A 111 5.32 39.58 12.36
N GLY A 112 4.12 39.69 11.78
CA GLY A 112 3.84 40.53 10.61
C GLY A 112 3.98 39.81 9.25
N SER A 113 4.36 38.53 9.23
CA SER A 113 4.38 37.73 8.00
C SER A 113 2.97 37.34 7.53
N GLU A 114 2.78 37.24 6.22
CA GLU A 114 1.53 36.74 5.64
C GLU A 114 1.50 35.19 5.73
N MET A 115 0.33 34.64 6.05
CA MET A 115 0.12 33.20 6.04
C MET A 115 -0.10 32.70 4.60
N ASN A 116 0.63 31.66 4.19
CA ASN A 116 0.43 30.98 2.92
C ASN A 116 0.37 29.46 3.13
N LEU A 117 -0.83 28.96 3.42
CA LEU A 117 -1.05 27.53 3.68
C LEU A 117 -0.67 26.66 2.49
N SER A 118 -0.99 27.08 1.27
CA SER A 118 -0.69 26.31 0.06
C SER A 118 0.82 26.15 -0.18
N ALA A 119 1.60 27.23 0.00
CA ALA A 119 3.06 27.14 -0.09
C ALA A 119 3.66 26.34 1.07
N GLY A 120 3.09 26.49 2.28
CA GLY A 120 3.52 25.74 3.45
C GLY A 120 3.32 24.23 3.31
N MET A 121 2.19 23.81 2.73
CA MET A 121 1.94 22.40 2.43
C MET A 121 2.87 21.83 1.36
N GLU A 122 3.26 22.63 0.36
CA GLU A 122 4.23 22.18 -0.65
C GLU A 122 5.63 22.03 -0.05
N ARG A 123 6.09 23.02 0.74
CA ARG A 123 7.37 22.93 1.47
C ARG A 123 7.38 21.76 2.44
N PHE A 124 6.28 21.53 3.14
CA PHE A 124 6.11 20.37 4.00
C PHE A 124 6.39 19.08 3.23
N ARG A 125 5.71 18.84 2.10
CA ARG A 125 5.92 17.63 1.29
C ARG A 125 7.35 17.47 0.79
N GLN A 126 8.00 18.56 0.38
CA GLN A 126 9.38 18.55 -0.09
C GLN A 126 10.35 18.22 1.06
N ASN A 127 10.20 18.89 2.20
CA ASN A 127 11.08 18.73 3.35
C ASN A 127 10.91 17.37 4.05
N THR A 128 9.75 16.73 3.92
CA THR A 128 9.53 15.41 4.51
C THR A 128 10.07 14.26 3.68
N GLN A 129 10.53 14.45 2.43
CA GLN A 129 10.98 13.33 1.59
C GLN A 129 12.15 12.55 2.18
N SER A 130 13.04 13.23 2.90
CA SER A 130 14.16 12.62 3.61
C SER A 130 13.74 11.89 4.89
N GLN A 131 12.48 12.01 5.33
CA GLN A 131 11.96 11.31 6.51
C GLN A 131 11.32 9.96 6.19
N TYR A 132 10.99 9.72 4.92
CA TYR A 132 10.29 8.52 4.52
C TYR A 132 11.23 7.60 3.75
N PHE A 133 11.22 6.33 4.12
CA PHE A 133 12.05 5.31 3.49
C PHE A 133 11.14 4.20 2.97
N LEU A 134 11.31 3.81 1.71
CA LEU A 134 10.41 2.94 0.99
C LEU A 134 11.04 1.58 0.72
N SER A 135 10.22 0.53 0.81
CA SER A 135 10.55 -0.82 0.35
C SER A 135 9.40 -1.35 -0.48
N CYS A 136 9.65 -1.56 -1.78
CA CYS A 136 8.64 -1.94 -2.75
C CYS A 136 8.73 -3.42 -3.10
N TRP A 137 7.56 -4.04 -3.16
CA TRP A 137 7.36 -5.42 -3.55
C TRP A 137 6.34 -5.45 -4.68
N ARG A 138 6.47 -6.40 -5.61
CA ARG A 138 5.48 -6.66 -6.64
C ARG A 138 4.35 -7.52 -6.07
N LEU A 139 3.10 -7.18 -6.33
CA LEU A 139 1.94 -8.01 -6.04
C LEU A 139 1.75 -9.11 -7.08
N GLY A 140 1.43 -10.30 -6.60
CA GLY A 140 1.06 -11.45 -7.42
C GLY A 140 2.24 -12.24 -7.99
N THR A 141 1.90 -13.37 -8.61
CA THR A 141 2.88 -14.36 -9.10
C THR A 141 3.18 -14.27 -10.59
N ASP A 142 2.60 -13.28 -11.27
CA ASP A 142 2.73 -13.10 -12.70
C ASP A 142 4.01 -12.37 -13.14
N GLU A 143 5.11 -13.06 -13.39
CA GLU A 143 6.35 -12.41 -13.88
C GLU A 143 6.19 -11.70 -15.25
N THR A 144 6.88 -10.56 -15.38
CA THR A 144 7.09 -9.85 -16.65
C THR A 144 8.57 -9.52 -16.85
N PRO A 145 9.08 -9.45 -18.10
CA PRO A 145 10.49 -9.13 -18.37
C PRO A 145 10.94 -7.80 -17.77
N ASN A 146 10.06 -6.79 -17.74
CA ASN A 146 10.37 -5.45 -17.25
C ASN A 146 10.80 -5.44 -15.77
N HIS A 147 10.25 -6.33 -14.93
CA HIS A 147 10.64 -6.40 -13.52
C HIS A 147 12.07 -6.92 -13.36
N TRP A 148 12.44 -7.95 -14.12
CA TRP A 148 13.80 -8.46 -14.14
C TRP A 148 14.79 -7.41 -14.67
N GLU A 149 14.46 -6.76 -15.79
CA GLU A 149 15.31 -5.72 -16.38
C GLU A 149 15.53 -4.52 -15.44
N LYS A 150 14.46 -4.06 -14.77
CA LYS A 150 14.54 -2.89 -13.89
C LYS A 150 15.13 -3.20 -12.51
N PHE A 151 14.74 -4.31 -11.90
CA PHE A 151 15.03 -4.58 -10.48
C PHE A 151 15.95 -5.78 -10.25
N GLY A 152 15.94 -6.78 -11.14
CA GLY A 152 16.84 -7.93 -11.14
C GLY A 152 18.23 -7.58 -11.66
N THR A 153 18.90 -6.62 -11.01
CA THR A 153 20.16 -6.03 -11.49
C THR A 153 21.40 -6.78 -11.03
N GLY A 154 22.56 -6.47 -11.60
CA GLY A 154 23.84 -7.05 -11.20
C GLY A 154 24.26 -8.24 -12.06
N LYS A 155 24.96 -9.21 -11.45
CA LYS A 155 25.46 -10.40 -12.15
C LYS A 155 24.42 -11.52 -12.25
N LEU A 156 23.55 -11.61 -11.26
CA LEU A 156 22.46 -12.56 -11.18
C LEU A 156 21.27 -11.86 -10.52
N GLY A 157 20.16 -11.77 -11.23
CA GLY A 157 18.89 -11.31 -10.68
C GLY A 157 18.21 -12.41 -9.87
N VAL A 158 17.65 -12.03 -8.71
CA VAL A 158 16.85 -12.92 -7.86
C VAL A 158 15.56 -12.23 -7.40
N ALA A 159 14.54 -13.01 -7.05
CA ALA A 159 13.33 -12.50 -6.43
C ALA A 159 12.92 -13.36 -5.24
N MET A 160 12.85 -12.75 -4.05
CA MET A 160 12.30 -13.40 -2.86
C MET A 160 10.76 -13.31 -2.88
N GLU A 161 10.09 -14.41 -2.59
CA GLU A 161 8.64 -14.52 -2.56
C GLU A 161 8.14 -14.80 -1.14
N THR A 162 7.10 -14.07 -0.75
CA THR A 162 6.41 -14.23 0.53
C THR A 162 4.92 -13.93 0.37
N THR A 163 4.16 -13.93 1.47
CA THR A 163 2.79 -13.42 1.52
C THR A 163 2.72 -12.13 2.33
N VAL A 164 1.72 -11.30 2.04
CA VAL A 164 1.41 -10.08 2.82
C VAL A 164 1.30 -10.41 4.31
N GLY A 165 0.62 -11.50 4.65
CA GLY A 165 0.41 -11.91 6.03
C GLY A 165 1.69 -12.36 6.74
N GLN A 166 2.62 -13.02 6.05
CA GLN A 166 3.92 -13.39 6.62
C GLN A 166 4.80 -12.18 6.84
N LEU A 167 4.96 -11.33 5.83
CA LEU A 167 5.74 -10.11 5.95
C LEU A 167 5.19 -9.22 7.08
N TRP A 168 3.87 -9.08 7.17
CA TRP A 168 3.20 -8.36 8.26
C TRP A 168 3.59 -8.88 9.65
N ARG A 169 3.62 -10.21 9.83
CA ARG A 169 3.80 -10.86 11.14
C ARG A 169 5.25 -10.89 11.61
N HIS A 170 6.19 -10.94 10.68
CA HIS A 170 7.58 -11.24 10.94
C HIS A 170 8.55 -10.09 10.62
N LEU A 171 8.01 -8.91 10.23
CA LEU A 171 8.77 -7.68 10.12
C LEU A 171 8.71 -6.90 11.44
N HIS A 172 9.88 -6.50 11.94
CA HIS A 172 10.03 -5.79 13.20
C HIS A 172 10.84 -4.51 12.99
N SER A 173 10.31 -3.38 13.46
CA SER A 173 11.00 -2.09 13.45
C SER A 173 10.65 -1.29 14.71
N ASP A 174 11.61 -0.49 15.18
CA ASP A 174 11.40 0.50 16.23
C ASP A 174 10.69 1.76 15.68
N ALA A 175 10.77 1.98 14.36
CA ALA A 175 10.09 3.05 13.67
C ALA A 175 8.67 2.66 13.25
N GLU A 176 7.85 3.66 12.95
CA GLU A 176 6.53 3.42 12.40
C GLU A 176 6.65 2.88 10.97
N VAL A 177 6.07 1.70 10.74
CA VAL A 177 6.00 1.08 9.41
C VAL A 177 4.58 1.20 8.90
N HIS A 178 4.39 1.83 7.75
CA HIS A 178 3.16 1.84 7.00
C HIS A 178 3.22 0.82 5.87
N MET A 179 2.13 0.12 5.58
CA MET A 179 2.08 -0.74 4.39
C MET A 179 0.73 -0.74 3.68
N GLY A 180 0.77 -1.04 2.38
CA GLY A 180 -0.38 -0.91 1.51
C GLY A 180 -0.08 -1.19 0.04
N MET A 181 -1.13 -1.38 -0.76
CA MET A 181 -1.00 -1.38 -2.22
C MET A 181 -0.76 0.04 -2.72
N VAL A 182 0.07 0.18 -3.75
CA VAL A 182 0.20 1.44 -4.49
C VAL A 182 -0.96 1.57 -5.46
N ARG A 183 -1.57 2.75 -5.48
CA ARG A 183 -2.68 3.12 -6.36
C ARG A 183 -2.17 3.90 -7.55
N TYR A 184 -2.58 3.50 -8.73
CA TYR A 184 -2.23 4.18 -9.97
C TYR A 184 -3.37 5.08 -10.40
N ILE A 185 -3.08 6.37 -10.57
CA ILE A 185 -4.08 7.42 -10.73
C ILE A 185 -3.83 8.27 -11.98
N ASP A 186 -4.90 8.87 -12.49
CA ASP A 186 -4.80 9.97 -13.45
C ASP A 186 -4.43 11.24 -12.68
N ARG A 187 -3.17 11.67 -12.81
CA ARG A 187 -2.62 12.81 -12.04
C ARG A 187 -3.28 14.15 -12.37
N GLU A 188 -3.99 14.26 -13.49
CA GLU A 188 -4.71 15.48 -13.85
C GLU A 188 -6.10 15.52 -13.22
N ARG A 189 -6.71 14.37 -12.96
CA ARG A 189 -8.14 14.26 -12.61
C ARG A 189 -8.41 13.75 -11.21
N ASP A 190 -7.60 12.81 -10.73
CA ASP A 190 -7.86 12.15 -9.46
C ASP A 190 -7.42 13.03 -8.29
N THR A 191 -8.20 12.97 -7.22
CA THR A 191 -7.88 13.59 -5.94
C THR A 191 -7.34 12.53 -5.00
N ILE A 192 -6.23 12.83 -4.33
CA ILE A 192 -5.58 11.93 -3.37
C ILE A 192 -5.44 12.61 -2.01
N PRO A 193 -5.12 11.86 -0.94
CA PRO A 193 -4.64 12.44 0.31
C PRO A 193 -3.51 13.44 0.06
N ASN A 194 -3.44 14.47 0.88
CA ASN A 194 -2.57 15.62 0.63
C ASN A 194 -1.34 15.68 1.54
N SER A 195 -1.12 14.66 2.36
CA SER A 195 0.02 14.52 3.26
C SER A 195 0.65 13.13 3.14
N PRO A 196 1.96 13.01 3.37
CA PRO A 196 2.60 11.77 3.75
C PRO A 196 2.08 11.22 5.09
N PRO A 197 2.22 9.90 5.34
CA PRO A 197 2.80 8.88 4.44
C PRO A 197 1.91 8.54 3.23
N GLU A 198 0.65 8.96 3.21
CA GLU A 198 -0.34 8.46 2.26
C GLU A 198 -0.01 8.77 0.80
N THR A 199 0.61 9.93 0.53
CA THR A 199 1.00 10.30 -0.84
C THR A 199 1.99 9.32 -1.47
N TYR A 200 2.80 8.62 -0.66
CA TYR A 200 3.72 7.57 -1.13
C TYR A 200 3.03 6.27 -1.50
N PHE A 201 1.71 6.18 -1.44
CA PHE A 201 0.95 5.03 -1.92
C PHE A 201 0.20 5.35 -3.21
N PHE A 202 0.60 6.42 -3.92
CA PHE A 202 0.03 6.82 -5.20
C PHE A 202 1.11 7.04 -6.25
N LYS A 203 0.80 6.60 -7.47
CA LYS A 203 1.69 6.74 -8.62
C LYS A 203 0.91 7.04 -9.90
N GLY A 204 1.57 7.60 -10.90
CA GLY A 204 0.93 7.81 -12.21
C GLY A 204 0.54 6.49 -12.90
N LEU A 205 -0.49 6.51 -13.75
CA LEU A 205 -0.92 5.34 -14.54
C LEU A 205 0.21 4.69 -15.37
N ASP A 206 1.20 5.46 -15.79
CA ASP A 206 2.36 4.99 -16.55
C ASP A 206 3.23 3.97 -15.79
N TYR A 207 3.11 3.92 -14.46
CA TYR A 207 3.82 2.98 -13.59
C TYR A 207 2.98 1.78 -13.18
N SER A 208 1.73 1.69 -13.65
CA SER A 208 0.80 0.63 -13.23
C SER A 208 1.25 -0.80 -13.56
N TRP A 209 2.25 -0.94 -14.42
CA TRP A 209 2.89 -2.22 -14.71
C TRP A 209 3.71 -2.78 -13.54
N GLU A 210 4.14 -1.95 -12.58
CA GLU A 210 4.94 -2.36 -11.42
C GLU A 210 4.12 -3.12 -10.37
N ASN A 211 2.81 -2.87 -10.33
CA ASN A 211 1.84 -3.53 -9.46
C ASN A 211 2.30 -3.65 -7.99
N GLU A 212 2.61 -2.53 -7.35
CA GLU A 212 3.38 -2.51 -6.10
C GLU A 212 2.53 -2.75 -4.83
N PHE A 213 3.07 -3.55 -3.91
CA PHE A 213 2.84 -3.49 -2.48
C PHE A 213 4.02 -2.79 -1.83
N ARG A 214 3.76 -1.76 -1.04
CA ARG A 214 4.79 -0.88 -0.51
C ARG A 214 4.79 -0.89 1.01
N LEU A 215 5.98 -0.77 1.56
CA LEU A 215 6.22 -0.47 2.96
C LEU A 215 6.92 0.88 3.04
N ALA A 216 6.51 1.73 3.98
CA ALA A 216 7.10 3.04 4.23
C ALA A 216 7.46 3.17 5.71
N LEU A 217 8.75 3.32 6.00
CA LEU A 217 9.27 3.65 7.32
C LEU A 217 9.30 5.16 7.50
N VAL A 218 8.98 5.61 8.71
CA VAL A 218 9.11 7.01 9.13
C VAL A 218 10.33 7.13 10.03
N GLY A 219 11.40 7.78 9.56
CA GLY A 219 12.66 8.01 10.29
C GLY A 219 12.52 8.92 11.53
N GLY A 220 11.30 9.37 11.83
CA GLY A 220 10.97 10.16 13.01
C GLY A 220 11.04 11.68 12.81
N GLY A 221 10.72 12.39 13.90
CA GLY A 221 10.56 13.85 13.91
C GLY A 221 9.13 14.27 13.52
N ASN A 222 8.56 15.23 14.24
CA ASN A 222 7.28 15.82 13.84
C ASN A 222 7.54 16.79 12.69
N PRO A 223 7.07 16.50 11.47
CA PRO A 223 7.24 17.44 10.38
C PRO A 223 6.42 18.69 10.66
N ILE A 224 7.06 19.86 10.54
CA ILE A 224 6.42 21.14 10.80
C ILE A 224 5.90 21.69 9.47
N VAL A 225 4.61 21.98 9.41
CA VAL A 225 4.04 22.75 8.31
C VAL A 225 4.36 24.22 8.55
N ASP A 226 5.32 24.75 7.80
CA ASP A 226 5.63 26.17 7.84
C ASP A 226 4.74 26.97 6.91
N ILE A 227 3.78 27.67 7.51
CA ILE A 227 2.79 28.48 6.79
C ILE A 227 3.23 29.93 6.56
N ARG A 228 4.48 30.30 6.89
CA ARG A 228 5.01 31.65 6.64
C ARG A 228 5.32 31.85 5.17
N ASP A 229 4.95 32.99 4.60
CA ASP A 229 5.35 33.34 3.23
C ASP A 229 6.73 34.01 3.18
N ASP A 230 7.75 33.35 3.76
CA ASP A 230 9.15 33.81 3.70
C ASP A 230 9.98 32.83 2.85
N PRO A 231 10.34 33.20 1.61
CA PRO A 231 11.12 32.34 0.72
C PRO A 231 12.59 32.23 1.12
N ASP A 232 13.10 33.09 2.00
CA ASP A 232 14.51 33.12 2.42
C ASP A 232 14.76 32.34 3.72
N GLU A 233 13.71 31.85 4.38
CA GLU A 233 13.82 31.08 5.62
C GLU A 233 13.95 29.57 5.34
N GLU A 234 15.19 29.09 5.25
CA GLU A 234 15.47 27.65 5.23
C GLU A 234 15.10 27.03 6.58
N PHE A 235 14.17 26.07 6.56
CA PHE A 235 13.90 25.26 7.73
C PHE A 235 15.04 24.27 7.93
N PRO A 236 15.57 24.13 9.15
CA PRO A 236 16.51 23.07 9.44
C PRO A 236 15.80 21.74 9.27
N VAL A 237 16.03 21.08 8.13
CA VAL A 237 15.69 19.68 7.91
C VAL A 237 16.68 18.87 8.74
N PRO A 238 16.22 18.00 9.65
CA PRO A 238 17.14 17.11 10.34
C PRO A 238 17.95 16.30 9.33
N ASP A 239 19.21 16.05 9.68
CA ASP A 239 20.06 15.15 8.91
C ASP A 239 19.56 13.72 9.17
N TYR A 240 18.76 13.19 8.25
CA TYR A 240 18.27 11.82 8.32
C TYR A 240 19.30 10.88 7.70
N ASP A 241 19.31 9.62 8.15
CA ASP A 241 20.20 8.62 7.58
C ASP A 241 19.94 8.45 6.08
N GLU A 242 20.98 8.09 5.31
CA GLU A 242 20.85 7.86 3.87
C GLU A 242 19.99 6.62 3.52
N LYS A 243 19.52 5.88 4.54
CA LYS A 243 18.74 4.65 4.45
C LYS A 243 18.26 4.20 5.83
N GLU A 244 17.21 3.40 5.85
CA GLU A 244 16.69 2.76 7.06
C GLU A 244 16.57 1.24 6.86
N PHE A 245 16.49 0.52 7.97
CA PHE A 245 16.38 -0.94 7.99
C PHE A 245 15.26 -1.38 8.93
N ALA A 246 14.60 -2.49 8.56
CA ALA A 246 13.73 -3.21 9.47
C ALA A 246 14.15 -4.68 9.54
N SER A 247 14.34 -5.19 10.75
CA SER A 247 14.68 -6.59 10.96
C SER A 247 13.51 -7.51 10.58
N PHE A 248 13.81 -8.71 10.10
CA PHE A 248 12.78 -9.70 9.81
C PHE A 248 13.25 -11.13 10.05
N GLU A 249 12.32 -12.03 10.34
CA GLU A 249 12.61 -13.46 10.47
C GLU A 249 12.68 -14.11 9.08
N SER A 250 13.87 -14.20 8.51
CA SER A 250 14.10 -14.60 7.10
C SER A 250 13.48 -15.94 6.75
N ASP A 251 13.65 -16.97 7.59
CA ASP A 251 13.08 -18.31 7.38
C ASP A 251 11.55 -18.34 7.44
N ALA A 252 10.93 -17.44 8.21
CA ALA A 252 9.46 -17.36 8.29
C ALA A 252 8.84 -16.52 7.15
N VAL A 253 9.63 -15.64 6.55
CA VAL A 253 9.19 -14.74 5.47
C VAL A 253 9.46 -15.34 4.10
N ILE A 254 10.63 -15.92 3.85
CA ILE A 254 11.04 -16.36 2.51
C ILE A 254 10.49 -17.76 2.27
N ASN A 255 9.43 -17.86 1.47
CA ASN A 255 8.87 -19.16 1.09
C ASN A 255 9.61 -19.76 -0.11
N ARG A 256 10.08 -18.88 -1.00
CA ARG A 256 10.66 -19.27 -2.29
C ARG A 256 11.54 -18.18 -2.84
N VAL A 257 12.55 -18.58 -3.62
CA VAL A 257 13.41 -17.67 -4.37
C VAL A 257 13.38 -18.02 -5.85
N LEU A 258 13.10 -17.02 -6.68
CA LEU A 258 13.22 -17.13 -8.13
C LEU A 258 14.58 -16.60 -8.57
N VAL A 259 15.21 -17.25 -9.53
CA VAL A 259 16.36 -16.71 -10.26
C VAL A 259 15.94 -16.22 -11.64
N GLU A 260 16.65 -15.23 -12.17
CA GLU A 260 16.31 -14.60 -13.45
C GLU A 260 16.23 -15.60 -14.64
N PRO A 261 15.53 -15.24 -15.74
CA PRO A 261 15.48 -16.08 -16.93
C PRO A 261 16.88 -16.34 -17.49
N GLY A 262 17.17 -17.59 -17.85
CA GLY A 262 18.47 -17.97 -18.40
C GLY A 262 19.56 -18.29 -17.37
N ALA A 263 19.28 -18.20 -16.07
CA ALA A 263 20.21 -18.60 -15.01
C ALA A 263 20.63 -20.08 -15.16
N SER A 264 21.93 -20.34 -15.06
CA SER A 264 22.53 -21.67 -15.14
C SER A 264 22.28 -22.52 -13.89
N ASP A 265 22.42 -23.84 -14.00
CA ASP A 265 22.29 -24.74 -12.83
C ASP A 265 23.35 -24.45 -11.74
N ALA A 266 24.46 -23.79 -12.10
CA ALA A 266 25.48 -23.40 -11.14
C ALA A 266 25.05 -22.17 -10.34
N GLU A 267 24.39 -21.20 -10.99
CA GLU A 267 23.83 -20.01 -10.34
C GLU A 267 22.65 -20.38 -9.42
N MET A 268 21.79 -21.32 -9.83
CA MET A 268 20.75 -21.86 -8.94
C MET A 268 21.35 -22.49 -7.68
N ARG A 269 22.36 -23.37 -7.84
CA ARG A 269 23.06 -24.00 -6.71
C ARG A 269 23.73 -22.98 -5.80
N GLN A 270 24.22 -21.87 -6.35
CA GLN A 270 24.77 -20.79 -5.53
C GLN A 270 23.69 -20.18 -4.61
N VAL A 271 22.48 -19.96 -5.13
CA VAL A 271 21.36 -19.45 -4.31
C VAL A 271 20.92 -20.48 -3.27
N GLU A 272 20.85 -21.76 -3.62
CA GLU A 272 20.56 -22.86 -2.69
C GLU A 272 21.59 -22.96 -1.56
N GLU A 273 22.88 -22.82 -1.88
CA GLU A 273 23.98 -22.79 -0.91
C GLU A 273 23.84 -21.60 0.04
N ILE A 274 23.53 -20.40 -0.47
CA ILE A 274 23.26 -19.21 0.36
C ILE A 274 22.09 -19.49 1.32
N LEU A 275 20.96 -19.98 0.83
CA LEU A 275 19.80 -20.30 1.70
C LEU A 275 20.15 -21.32 2.79
N THR A 276 20.93 -22.35 2.42
CA THR A 276 21.40 -23.38 3.35
C THR A 276 22.31 -22.79 4.44
N ASP A 277 23.25 -21.92 4.06
CA ASP A 277 24.18 -21.26 4.99
C ASP A 277 23.43 -20.36 5.99
N HIS A 278 22.29 -19.79 5.59
CA HIS A 278 21.40 -19.01 6.44
C HIS A 278 20.29 -19.83 7.13
N SER A 279 20.26 -21.16 6.96
CA SER A 279 19.24 -22.06 7.53
C SER A 279 17.80 -21.68 7.14
N ILE A 280 17.58 -21.32 5.88
CA ILE A 280 16.27 -20.96 5.32
C ILE A 280 15.74 -22.14 4.49
N GLU A 281 14.56 -22.65 4.83
CA GLU A 281 13.90 -23.73 4.09
C GLU A 281 13.00 -23.15 2.98
N ALA A 282 13.59 -22.80 1.85
CA ALA A 282 12.87 -22.25 0.69
C ALA A 282 13.29 -22.92 -0.63
N ASP A 283 12.32 -23.12 -1.52
CA ASP A 283 12.59 -23.64 -2.86
C ASP A 283 13.29 -22.59 -3.74
N VAL A 284 14.17 -23.06 -4.64
CA VAL A 284 14.83 -22.22 -5.64
C VAL A 284 14.40 -22.65 -7.03
N GLU A 285 13.76 -21.74 -7.75
CA GLU A 285 13.20 -21.99 -9.08
C GLU A 285 13.71 -20.97 -10.10
N ARG A 286 13.70 -21.34 -11.38
CA ARG A 286 13.91 -20.37 -12.46
C ARG A 286 12.65 -19.56 -12.70
N SER A 287 12.84 -18.32 -13.13
CA SER A 287 11.77 -17.50 -13.69
C SER A 287 10.96 -18.27 -14.74
N ARG A 288 9.63 -18.12 -14.66
CA ARG A 288 8.68 -18.71 -15.60
C ARG A 288 8.73 -18.12 -17.01
N LEU A 289 9.52 -17.08 -17.22
CA LEU A 289 9.76 -16.54 -18.55
C LEU A 289 10.61 -17.51 -19.41
N GLU A 290 11.22 -18.53 -18.79
CA GLU A 290 11.78 -19.69 -19.48
C GLU A 290 10.70 -20.68 -19.95
N LYS A 291 10.89 -21.26 -21.14
CA LYS A 291 9.86 -22.01 -21.88
C LYS A 291 9.35 -23.30 -21.20
N ASP A 292 10.04 -23.77 -20.17
CA ASP A 292 9.81 -25.08 -19.55
C ASP A 292 9.68 -24.99 -18.01
N ALA A 293 9.34 -23.83 -17.45
CA ALA A 293 9.17 -23.70 -16.01
C ALA A 293 7.93 -24.48 -15.51
N GLU A 294 8.14 -25.42 -14.58
CA GLU A 294 7.06 -26.08 -13.86
C GLU A 294 6.58 -25.21 -12.67
N TRP A 295 5.26 -25.01 -12.65
CA TRP A 295 4.30 -24.61 -11.61
C TRP A 295 4.61 -23.58 -10.49
N CYS A 296 3.62 -22.69 -10.26
CA CYS A 296 3.47 -21.82 -9.08
C CYS A 296 1.96 -21.51 -8.85
N PRO A 297 1.48 -21.31 -7.61
CA PRO A 297 0.16 -20.74 -7.34
C PRO A 297 -0.07 -19.45 -8.15
N SER A 298 -1.10 -19.40 -8.99
CA SER A 298 -1.43 -18.17 -9.72
C SER A 298 -2.24 -17.26 -8.80
N LYS A 299 -1.61 -16.17 -8.35
CA LYS A 299 -2.24 -15.11 -7.56
C LYS A 299 -2.09 -13.80 -8.31
N ILE A 300 -3.22 -13.24 -8.74
CA ILE A 300 -3.24 -12.00 -9.54
C ILE A 300 -4.12 -10.98 -8.83
N VAL A 301 -3.73 -9.71 -8.91
CA VAL A 301 -4.50 -8.58 -8.37
C VAL A 301 -4.97 -7.68 -9.49
N TYR A 302 -6.24 -7.29 -9.43
CA TYR A 302 -6.84 -6.26 -10.27
C TYR A 302 -7.34 -5.10 -9.39
N GLY A 303 -7.37 -3.90 -9.96
CA GLY A 303 -7.97 -2.73 -9.31
C GLY A 303 -7.03 -1.68 -8.78
N ASN A 304 -5.72 -1.91 -8.85
CA ASN A 304 -4.73 -0.94 -8.35
C ASN A 304 -4.77 0.39 -9.14
N GLN A 305 -5.26 0.40 -10.38
CA GLN A 305 -5.44 1.61 -11.21
C GLN A 305 -6.68 2.46 -10.85
N ASN A 306 -7.09 2.44 -9.58
CA ASN A 306 -8.30 3.11 -9.12
C ASN A 306 -9.51 2.75 -10.01
N LEU A 307 -9.76 1.44 -10.19
CA LEU A 307 -10.82 0.93 -11.07
C LEU A 307 -12.11 1.72 -10.85
N ARG A 308 -12.55 2.36 -11.92
CA ARG A 308 -13.85 3.03 -12.08
C ARG A 308 -14.64 2.20 -13.06
N THR A 309 -15.52 1.36 -12.53
CA THR A 309 -16.16 0.30 -13.33
C THR A 309 -17.55 -0.02 -12.80
N SER A 310 -18.37 -0.65 -13.63
CA SER A 310 -19.70 -1.14 -13.24
C SER A 310 -19.65 -2.58 -12.72
N GLU A 311 -20.68 -3.02 -11.99
CA GLU A 311 -20.85 -4.45 -11.63
C GLU A 311 -20.83 -5.35 -12.88
N GLU A 312 -21.42 -4.91 -14.00
CA GLU A 312 -21.46 -5.69 -15.25
C GLU A 312 -20.06 -5.90 -15.85
N GLU A 313 -19.21 -4.87 -15.86
CA GLU A 313 -17.84 -4.98 -16.35
C GLU A 313 -16.98 -5.89 -15.45
N LEU A 314 -17.23 -5.86 -14.15
CA LEU A 314 -16.57 -6.77 -13.21
C LEU A 314 -16.98 -8.22 -13.44
N ASP A 315 -18.27 -8.48 -13.64
CA ASP A 315 -18.76 -9.81 -13.96
C ASP A 315 -18.18 -10.32 -15.29
N GLN A 316 -18.03 -9.44 -16.29
CA GLN A 316 -17.36 -9.77 -17.55
C GLN A 316 -15.88 -10.12 -17.35
N ARG A 317 -15.16 -9.39 -16.48
CA ARG A 317 -13.77 -9.70 -16.14
C ARG A 317 -13.64 -11.02 -15.42
N LEU A 318 -14.45 -11.24 -14.37
CA LEU A 318 -14.51 -12.51 -13.66
C LEU A 318 -14.77 -13.65 -14.65
N LYS A 319 -15.77 -13.51 -15.53
CA LYS A 319 -16.06 -14.51 -16.55
C LYS A 319 -14.86 -14.77 -17.46
N SER A 320 -14.20 -13.72 -17.94
CA SER A 320 -12.99 -13.86 -18.76
C SER A 320 -11.85 -14.57 -18.02
N GLU A 321 -11.70 -14.32 -16.71
CA GLU A 321 -10.68 -14.97 -15.88
C GLU A 321 -10.97 -16.45 -15.64
N ILE A 322 -12.24 -16.82 -15.44
CA ILE A 322 -12.68 -18.21 -15.34
C ILE A 322 -12.53 -18.93 -16.68
N GLU A 323 -12.92 -18.29 -17.80
CA GLU A 323 -12.81 -18.87 -19.15
C GLU A 323 -11.35 -19.03 -19.62
N SER A 324 -10.44 -18.16 -19.19
CA SER A 324 -9.02 -18.22 -19.54
C SER A 324 -8.19 -19.11 -18.59
N THR A 325 -8.79 -19.57 -17.48
CA THR A 325 -8.10 -20.46 -16.55
C THR A 325 -7.84 -21.82 -17.21
N ASP A 326 -6.61 -22.30 -17.09
CA ASP A 326 -6.25 -23.66 -17.50
C ASP A 326 -6.72 -24.68 -16.45
N TRP A 327 -7.96 -25.14 -16.61
CA TRP A 327 -8.58 -26.13 -15.72
C TRP A 327 -7.94 -27.53 -15.79
N SER A 328 -7.02 -27.77 -16.73
CA SER A 328 -6.20 -28.99 -16.69
C SER A 328 -5.06 -28.91 -15.67
N THR A 329 -4.70 -27.68 -15.28
CA THR A 329 -3.66 -27.38 -14.30
C THR A 329 -4.24 -26.98 -12.95
N TYR A 330 -5.31 -26.19 -12.93
CA TYR A 330 -5.94 -25.67 -11.71
C TYR A 330 -7.33 -26.28 -11.53
N SER A 331 -7.56 -26.99 -10.43
CA SER A 331 -8.87 -27.56 -10.10
C SER A 331 -9.82 -26.52 -9.52
N THR A 332 -9.27 -25.49 -8.86
CA THR A 332 -10.07 -24.54 -8.09
C THR A 332 -9.57 -23.11 -8.26
N VAL A 333 -10.51 -22.17 -8.34
CA VAL A 333 -10.24 -20.73 -8.37
C VAL A 333 -11.10 -20.03 -7.33
N ASP A 334 -10.45 -19.27 -6.45
CA ASP A 334 -11.12 -18.33 -5.55
C ASP A 334 -10.97 -16.91 -6.07
N TRP A 335 -12.11 -16.28 -6.34
CA TRP A 335 -12.24 -14.87 -6.68
C TRP A 335 -12.58 -14.08 -5.42
N VAL A 336 -11.61 -13.32 -4.92
CA VAL A 336 -11.75 -12.52 -3.71
C VAL A 336 -11.98 -11.07 -4.12
N GLN A 337 -13.22 -10.62 -3.98
CA GLN A 337 -13.60 -9.23 -4.12
C GLN A 337 -13.42 -8.52 -2.78
N ILE A 338 -12.66 -7.43 -2.75
CA ILE A 338 -12.49 -6.59 -1.58
C ILE A 338 -12.90 -5.16 -1.91
N VAL A 339 -13.94 -4.70 -1.24
CA VAL A 339 -14.64 -3.46 -1.51
C VAL A 339 -14.61 -2.59 -0.26
N PRO A 340 -14.01 -1.39 -0.33
CA PRO A 340 -14.16 -0.41 0.74
C PRO A 340 -15.64 -0.08 0.98
N LEU A 341 -16.05 0.11 2.24
CA LEU A 341 -17.47 0.38 2.57
C LEU A 341 -18.04 1.65 1.91
N TRP A 342 -17.17 2.58 1.49
CA TRP A 342 -17.54 3.84 0.81
C TRP A 342 -17.51 3.74 -0.72
N ALA A 343 -17.10 2.60 -1.29
CA ALA A 343 -16.77 2.44 -2.71
C ALA A 343 -17.96 2.45 -3.70
N LYS A 344 -19.20 2.55 -3.20
CA LYS A 344 -20.39 2.68 -4.06
C LYS A 344 -20.77 4.15 -4.20
N ASP A 345 -20.48 4.73 -5.37
CA ASP A 345 -21.01 6.03 -5.78
C ASP A 345 -22.04 5.82 -6.91
N GLY A 346 -23.32 5.76 -6.56
CA GLY A 346 -24.38 5.40 -7.50
C GLY A 346 -24.24 3.94 -7.99
N ASP A 347 -24.21 3.76 -9.32
CA ASP A 347 -24.02 2.45 -9.99
C ASP A 347 -22.54 2.14 -10.26
N GLU A 348 -21.63 3.05 -9.93
CA GLU A 348 -20.19 2.91 -10.15
C GLU A 348 -19.51 2.31 -8.91
N ILE A 349 -18.65 1.33 -9.15
CA ILE A 349 -17.75 0.77 -8.14
C ILE A 349 -16.40 1.45 -8.31
N VAL A 350 -16.02 2.25 -7.33
CA VAL A 350 -14.76 3.01 -7.32
C VAL A 350 -13.82 2.40 -6.29
N GLY A 351 -12.61 2.05 -6.71
CA GLY A 351 -11.55 1.67 -5.79
C GLY A 351 -11.72 0.27 -5.16
N SER A 352 -12.55 -0.60 -5.73
CA SER A 352 -12.54 -2.02 -5.39
C SER A 352 -11.32 -2.73 -5.98
N HIS A 353 -10.89 -3.78 -5.29
CA HIS A 353 -9.82 -4.65 -5.76
C HIS A 353 -10.27 -6.10 -5.76
N PHE A 354 -9.67 -6.87 -6.64
CA PHE A 354 -10.02 -8.26 -6.86
C PHE A 354 -8.76 -9.08 -6.88
N GLU A 355 -8.80 -10.20 -6.21
CA GLU A 355 -7.72 -11.16 -6.19
C GLU A 355 -8.21 -12.46 -6.80
N VAL A 356 -7.40 -13.04 -7.66
CA VAL A 356 -7.67 -14.34 -8.26
C VAL A 356 -6.63 -15.30 -7.75
N HIS A 357 -7.06 -16.26 -6.96
CA HIS A 357 -6.21 -17.32 -6.42
C HIS A 357 -6.55 -18.64 -7.11
N ARG A 358 -5.57 -19.26 -7.78
CA ARG A 358 -5.75 -20.54 -8.45
C ARG A 358 -4.96 -21.64 -7.75
N TYR A 359 -5.61 -22.79 -7.56
CA TYR A 359 -5.12 -23.93 -6.80
C TYR A 359 -5.16 -25.20 -7.65
N GLN A 360 -4.18 -26.10 -7.47
CA GLN A 360 -4.16 -27.41 -8.17
C GLN A 360 -4.77 -28.53 -7.34
N SER A 361 -4.81 -28.35 -6.03
CA SER A 361 -5.25 -29.35 -5.07
C SER A 361 -6.09 -28.68 -3.99
N ASP A 362 -6.99 -29.46 -3.39
CA ASP A 362 -7.81 -29.01 -2.27
C ASP A 362 -7.00 -28.77 -0.99
N GLU A 363 -5.77 -29.29 -0.91
CA GLU A 363 -4.92 -29.20 0.29
C GLU A 363 -4.34 -27.80 0.49
N ASP A 364 -4.17 -27.04 -0.60
CA ASP A 364 -3.57 -25.70 -0.58
C ASP A 364 -4.60 -24.57 -0.42
N ILE A 365 -5.88 -24.94 -0.38
CA ILE A 365 -6.98 -23.98 -0.37
C ILE A 365 -7.24 -23.54 1.08
N PRO A 366 -6.98 -22.27 1.41
CA PRO A 366 -7.22 -21.77 2.76
C PRO A 366 -8.72 -21.67 3.05
N ASP A 367 -9.06 -21.56 4.34
CA ASP A 367 -10.43 -21.19 4.72
C ASP A 367 -10.75 -19.80 4.14
N PRO A 368 -11.95 -19.57 3.56
CA PRO A 368 -12.40 -18.25 3.12
C PRO A 368 -12.19 -17.11 4.13
N GLU A 369 -12.20 -17.41 5.44
CA GLU A 369 -11.90 -16.44 6.49
C GLU A 369 -10.46 -15.89 6.44
N GLU A 370 -9.51 -16.69 5.97
CA GLU A 370 -8.07 -16.36 5.92
C GLU A 370 -7.72 -15.35 4.82
N TYR A 371 -8.58 -15.14 3.81
CA TYR A 371 -8.32 -14.17 2.73
C TYR A 371 -8.39 -12.70 3.16
N GLY A 372 -8.33 -12.37 4.46
CA GLY A 372 -8.46 -10.98 4.85
C GLY A 372 -8.07 -10.63 6.26
N HIS A 373 -8.16 -9.31 6.48
CA HIS A 373 -7.89 -8.67 7.74
C HIS A 373 -9.21 -8.38 8.43
N THR A 374 -9.56 -9.18 9.44
CA THR A 374 -10.77 -8.98 10.28
C THR A 374 -10.80 -7.64 11.01
N ARG A 375 -9.71 -6.87 10.94
CA ARG A 375 -9.53 -5.57 11.59
C ARG A 375 -9.80 -4.37 10.67
N LEU A 376 -9.96 -4.59 9.36
CA LEU A 376 -10.22 -3.51 8.40
C LEU A 376 -11.72 -3.34 8.14
N ARG A 377 -12.15 -2.09 7.97
CA ARG A 377 -13.54 -1.73 7.62
C ARG A 377 -13.77 -1.90 6.11
N GLN A 378 -13.97 -3.13 5.67
CA GLN A 378 -14.15 -3.50 4.26
C GLN A 378 -15.15 -4.65 4.11
N PHE A 379 -15.89 -4.64 3.00
CA PHE A 379 -16.65 -5.78 2.56
C PHE A 379 -15.73 -6.72 1.79
N ARG A 380 -15.74 -8.01 2.15
CA ARG A 380 -15.01 -9.04 1.42
C ARG A 380 -16.00 -10.10 0.95
N ARG A 381 -15.94 -10.43 -0.33
CA ARG A 381 -16.68 -11.54 -0.93
C ARG A 381 -15.69 -12.51 -1.53
N VAL A 382 -15.82 -13.79 -1.21
CA VAL A 382 -15.03 -14.87 -1.82
C VAL A 382 -15.98 -15.73 -2.63
N SER A 383 -15.73 -15.89 -3.93
CA SER A 383 -16.49 -16.77 -4.82
C SER A 383 -15.59 -17.88 -5.32
N ARG A 384 -15.96 -19.14 -5.04
CA ARG A 384 -15.21 -20.33 -5.45
C ARG A 384 -15.77 -20.94 -6.72
N PHE A 385 -14.86 -21.34 -7.59
CA PHE A 385 -15.13 -22.05 -8.83
C PHE A 385 -14.32 -23.33 -8.87
N GLU A 386 -14.95 -24.44 -9.24
CA GLU A 386 -14.31 -25.76 -9.40
C GLU A 386 -14.60 -26.27 -10.81
N ASP A 387 -13.56 -26.66 -11.54
CA ASP A 387 -13.65 -27.10 -12.94
C ASP A 387 -14.47 -26.13 -13.84
N GLY A 388 -14.38 -24.82 -13.58
CA GLY A 388 -15.10 -23.77 -14.31
C GLY A 388 -16.52 -23.50 -13.85
N GLU A 389 -17.06 -24.28 -12.90
CA GLU A 389 -18.41 -24.13 -12.37
C GLU A 389 -18.39 -23.35 -11.05
N HIS A 390 -19.35 -22.42 -10.87
CA HIS A 390 -19.51 -21.70 -9.61
C HIS A 390 -20.04 -22.64 -8.53
N VAL A 391 -19.35 -22.70 -7.38
CA VAL A 391 -19.69 -23.61 -6.29
C VAL A 391 -20.37 -22.88 -5.15
N LEU A 392 -19.70 -21.87 -4.61
CA LEU A 392 -20.17 -21.15 -3.43
C LEU A 392 -19.63 -19.72 -3.38
N THR A 393 -20.35 -18.86 -2.68
CA THR A 393 -19.91 -17.51 -2.34
C THR A 393 -20.05 -17.29 -0.84
N TRP A 394 -19.01 -16.74 -0.22
CA TRP A 394 -18.99 -16.29 1.16
C TRP A 394 -18.91 -14.76 1.20
N ASP A 395 -19.86 -14.15 1.89
CA ASP A 395 -19.88 -12.71 2.15
C ASP A 395 -19.42 -12.45 3.59
N PHE A 396 -18.49 -11.52 3.74
CA PHE A 396 -17.92 -11.12 5.01
C PHE A 396 -18.08 -9.62 5.19
N ASP A 397 -18.93 -9.24 6.13
CA ASP A 397 -19.08 -7.86 6.59
C ASP A 397 -18.19 -7.62 7.80
N SER A 398 -17.33 -6.59 7.71
CA SER A 398 -16.77 -5.99 8.91
C SER A 398 -17.85 -5.12 9.56
N GLU A 399 -18.71 -5.68 10.41
CA GLU A 399 -19.63 -4.86 11.20
C GLU A 399 -18.86 -3.82 12.03
N GLU A 400 -19.43 -2.62 12.16
CA GLU A 400 -18.91 -1.59 13.07
C GLU A 400 -18.87 -2.13 14.51
N LYS A 401 -17.67 -2.41 15.02
CA LYS A 401 -17.42 -2.51 16.46
C LYS A 401 -16.62 -1.31 16.96
#